data_AF-A0A8D2MWM6-F1
#
_entry.id   AF-A0A8D2MWM6-F1
#
_cell.length_a   1.000
_cell.length_b   1.000
_cell.length_c   1.000
_cell.angle_alpha   90.00
_cell.angle_beta   90.00
_cell.angle_gamma   90.00
#
_symmetry.space_group_name_H-M   'P 1'
#
loop_
_entity.id
_entity.type
_entity.pdbx_description
1 polymer ?
#
loop_
_entity_poly.entity_id
_entity_poly.type
_entity_poly.pdbx_seq_one_letter_code
_entity_poly.pdbx_strand_id
1 'polypeptide(L)'
;MNLVAMATDPELQWVSLWLRVRWAAVLVLLLSSLVMLLLPLDNQCQAVLKGLSLLRNRLGSSSGISRIMGQSTELSVTSRGLELLVLKGKASPEVKLEARAALNQALEMKRQGKREKAHKLFLYALKMDPDYVDALNEFGIFSEEDKDILQADYLYSKALTISPHNEKALSNRGRTLPLVEEIDQRYFSIIDSKVKKVMAIPKGNSALRRVMEESYYHHIYHTVAIEGNTLTLSEIRHIIETRYAVPGKSLAEQNEVLGMHAALKFVNTTLVSRIGSVTSRDILDIH
;
A
#
# COMPACT_ATOMS: atom_id res chain seq x y z
N MET A 1 -8.88 90.77 28.13
CA MET A 1 -10.19 90.10 28.17
C MET A 1 -10.57 89.69 26.76
N ASN A 2 -10.36 88.42 26.41
CA ASN A 2 -11.31 87.59 25.67
C ASN A 2 -10.74 86.18 25.53
N LEU A 3 -11.65 85.22 25.70
CA LEU A 3 -11.46 83.78 25.76
C LEU A 3 -11.00 83.19 24.43
N VAL A 4 -10.05 82.26 24.46
CA VAL A 4 -10.03 81.09 23.57
C VAL A 4 -9.60 79.88 24.38
N ALA A 5 -10.59 79.03 24.68
CA ALA A 5 -10.39 77.71 25.26
C ALA A 5 -9.81 76.78 24.19
N MET A 6 -8.66 76.17 24.47
CA MET A 6 -8.08 75.11 23.65
C MET A 6 -8.56 73.78 24.22
N ALA A 7 -9.63 73.25 23.64
CA ALA A 7 -10.16 71.94 23.96
C ALA A 7 -9.15 70.86 23.54
N THR A 8 -8.75 70.00 24.48
CA THR A 8 -7.99 68.78 24.17
C THR A 8 -8.97 67.71 23.70
N ASP A 9 -8.94 67.39 22.41
CA ASP A 9 -9.81 66.38 21.80
C ASP A 9 -9.57 64.98 22.39
N PRO A 10 -10.61 64.31 22.92
CA PRO A 10 -10.49 62.97 23.52
C PRO A 10 -10.24 61.84 22.51
N GLU A 11 -10.32 62.11 21.19
CA GLU A 11 -10.18 61.07 20.16
C GLU A 11 -8.73 60.61 19.91
N LEU A 12 -7.72 61.47 20.12
CA LEU A 12 -6.31 61.11 19.87
C LEU A 12 -5.74 60.12 20.89
N GLN A 13 -6.28 60.06 22.11
CA GLN A 13 -5.82 59.12 23.14
C GLN A 13 -6.23 57.68 22.81
N TRP A 14 -7.43 57.47 22.25
CA TRP A 14 -7.92 56.14 21.88
C TRP A 14 -7.11 55.51 20.75
N VAL A 15 -6.71 56.29 19.74
CA VAL A 15 -5.90 55.78 18.61
C VAL A 15 -4.54 55.27 19.10
N SER A 16 -3.91 55.96 20.04
CA SER A 16 -2.63 55.54 20.63
C SER A 16 -2.74 54.26 21.47
N LEU A 17 -3.88 54.06 22.15
CA LEU A 17 -4.16 52.88 22.96
C LEU A 17 -4.43 51.66 22.06
N TRP A 18 -5.24 51.83 21.01
CA TRP A 18 -5.52 50.78 20.02
C TRP A 18 -4.25 50.33 19.28
N LEU A 19 -3.35 51.26 18.95
CA LEU A 19 -2.08 50.92 18.33
C LEU A 19 -1.19 50.11 19.27
N ARG A 20 -1.10 50.50 20.55
CA ARG A 20 -0.33 49.74 21.57
C ARG A 20 -0.90 48.35 21.82
N VAL A 21 -2.22 48.18 21.83
CA VAL A 21 -2.88 46.87 21.97
C VAL A 21 -2.61 45.99 20.75
N ARG A 22 -2.64 46.54 19.53
CA ARG A 22 -2.29 45.79 18.32
C ARG A 22 -0.84 45.33 18.32
N TRP A 23 0.10 46.19 18.70
CA TRP A 23 1.50 45.80 18.81
C TRP A 23 1.74 44.78 19.92
N ALA A 24 1.05 44.87 21.05
CA ALA A 24 1.11 43.87 22.12
C ALA A 24 0.61 42.50 21.65
N ALA A 25 -0.50 42.44 20.90
CA ALA A 25 -1.02 41.19 20.33
C ALA A 25 -0.03 40.55 19.33
N VAL A 26 0.61 41.37 18.49
CA VAL A 26 1.65 40.90 17.56
C VAL A 26 2.89 40.39 18.31
N LEU A 27 3.30 41.05 19.38
CA LEU A 27 4.43 40.63 20.21
C LEU A 27 4.16 39.32 20.95
N VAL A 28 2.92 39.13 21.45
CA VAL A 28 2.48 37.87 22.08
C VAL A 28 2.45 36.73 21.05
N LEU A 29 1.98 36.99 19.83
CA LEU A 29 1.98 35.99 18.76
C LEU A 29 3.42 35.61 18.35
N LEU A 30 4.31 36.58 18.21
CA LEU A 30 5.72 36.32 17.89
C LEU A 30 6.44 35.58 19.02
N LEU A 31 6.20 35.94 20.29
CA LEU A 31 6.74 35.23 21.45
C LEU A 31 6.19 33.80 21.53
N SER A 32 4.89 33.60 21.24
CA SER A 32 4.30 32.25 21.20
C SER A 32 4.89 31.39 20.08
N SER A 33 5.18 31.99 18.92
CA SER A 33 5.85 31.32 17.81
C SER A 33 7.31 31.00 18.12
N LEU A 34 8.02 31.87 18.86
CA LEU A 34 9.40 31.66 19.28
C LEU A 34 9.50 30.55 20.35
N VAL A 35 8.55 30.50 21.30
CA VAL A 35 8.43 29.43 22.30
C VAL A 35 8.09 28.09 21.63
N MET A 36 7.28 28.08 20.58
CA MET A 36 6.99 26.88 19.78
C MET A 36 8.22 26.34 19.05
N LEU A 37 9.16 27.21 18.66
CA LEU A 37 10.40 26.83 17.97
C LEU A 37 11.50 26.31 18.91
N LEU A 38 11.46 26.71 20.19
CA LEU A 38 12.47 26.39 21.21
C LEU A 38 12.18 25.09 21.99
N LEU A 39 11.00 24.49 21.82
CA LEU A 39 10.63 23.21 22.46
C LEU A 39 10.99 22.02 21.55
N PRO A 40 11.68 20.98 22.05
CA PRO A 40 12.06 19.83 21.24
C PRO A 40 10.82 19.08 20.71
N LEU A 41 10.84 18.77 19.40
CA LEU A 41 9.72 18.21 18.61
C LEU A 41 9.04 16.96 19.22
N ASP A 42 9.76 16.18 20.03
CA ASP A 42 9.25 14.91 20.58
C ASP A 42 8.08 15.09 21.56
N ASN A 43 8.04 16.19 22.32
CA ASN A 43 7.05 16.37 23.37
C ASN A 43 5.71 16.96 22.87
N GLN A 44 5.73 17.69 21.75
CA GLN A 44 4.51 18.30 21.19
C GLN A 44 3.60 17.25 20.54
N CYS A 45 4.18 16.30 19.80
CA CYS A 45 3.40 15.26 19.13
C CYS A 45 2.68 14.33 20.11
N GLN A 46 3.33 13.93 21.21
CA GLN A 46 2.68 13.04 22.19
C GLN A 46 1.53 13.71 22.95
N ALA A 47 1.64 14.99 23.29
CA ALA A 47 0.60 15.70 24.02
C ALA A 47 -0.66 15.94 23.17
N VAL A 48 -0.48 16.33 21.91
CA VAL A 48 -1.59 16.55 20.96
C VAL A 48 -2.29 15.23 20.63
N LEU A 49 -1.54 14.13 20.44
CA LEU A 49 -2.11 12.80 20.21
C LEU A 49 -2.88 12.26 21.43
N LYS A 50 -2.41 12.54 22.65
CA LYS A 50 -3.14 12.19 23.89
C LYS A 50 -4.39 13.04 24.09
N GLY A 51 -4.36 14.32 23.73
CA GLY A 51 -5.53 15.20 23.77
C GLY A 51 -6.63 14.78 22.79
N LEU A 52 -6.24 14.42 21.55
CA LEU A 52 -7.16 13.97 20.51
C LEU A 52 -7.79 12.60 20.80
N SER A 53 -7.06 11.68 21.44
CA SER A 53 -7.62 10.38 21.83
C SER A 53 -8.63 10.48 22.98
N LEU A 54 -8.41 11.40 23.92
CA LEU A 54 -9.35 11.68 25.02
C LEU A 54 -10.65 12.34 24.54
N LEU A 55 -10.59 13.21 23.52
CA LEU A 55 -11.76 13.83 22.90
C LEU A 55 -12.60 12.80 22.11
N ARG A 56 -11.95 11.87 21.40
CA ARG A 56 -12.63 10.81 20.65
C ARG A 56 -13.42 9.84 21.54
N ASN A 57 -12.91 9.52 22.74
CA ASN A 57 -13.60 8.63 23.68
C ASN A 57 -14.81 9.28 24.37
N ARG A 58 -14.94 10.60 24.38
CA ARG A 58 -16.12 11.30 24.93
C ARG A 58 -17.26 11.51 23.92
N LEU A 59 -16.98 11.43 22.62
CA LEU A 59 -17.98 11.62 21.55
C LEU A 59 -18.60 10.31 21.03
N GLY A 60 -18.08 9.15 21.44
CA GLY A 60 -18.52 7.83 20.95
C GLY A 60 -19.61 7.12 21.78
N SER A 61 -20.19 7.75 22.81
CA SER A 61 -21.23 7.14 23.64
C SER A 61 -22.61 7.70 23.30
N SER A 62 -23.16 7.31 22.14
CA SER A 62 -24.60 7.44 21.86
C SER A 62 -25.00 6.60 20.65
N SER A 63 -26.04 5.79 20.83
CA SER A 63 -26.85 5.04 19.84
C SER A 63 -26.37 3.65 19.38
N GLY A 64 -26.93 2.61 20.04
CA GLY A 64 -27.96 1.78 19.42
C GLY A 64 -27.52 0.62 18.54
N ILE A 65 -27.28 -0.54 19.17
CA ILE A 65 -27.25 -1.86 18.52
C ILE A 65 -28.66 -2.20 17.99
N SER A 66 -28.78 -2.54 16.71
CA SER A 66 -29.82 -3.47 16.25
C SER A 66 -29.23 -4.42 15.21
N ARG A 67 -29.39 -5.73 15.50
CA ARG A 67 -29.04 -6.86 14.64
C ARG A 67 -30.12 -7.04 13.59
N ILE A 68 -29.74 -7.19 12.32
CA ILE A 68 -30.49 -7.98 11.35
C ILE A 68 -29.51 -8.94 10.67
N MET A 69 -29.89 -10.22 10.70
CA MET A 69 -29.15 -11.36 10.20
C MET A 69 -29.59 -11.60 8.75
N GLY A 70 -28.63 -11.69 7.82
CA GLY A 70 -28.88 -12.03 6.41
C GLY A 70 -27.58 -12.51 5.77
N GLN A 71 -27.55 -13.77 5.38
CA GLN A 71 -26.42 -14.40 4.71
C GLN A 71 -26.39 -13.94 3.24
N SER A 72 -25.27 -13.34 2.81
CA SER A 72 -24.88 -13.28 1.41
C SER A 72 -23.36 -13.25 1.31
N THR A 73 -22.84 -14.16 0.50
CA THR A 73 -21.44 -14.25 0.09
C THR A 73 -21.14 -13.14 -0.91
N GLU A 74 -20.60 -12.02 -0.44
CA GLU A 74 -20.11 -10.95 -1.31
C GLU A 74 -18.72 -10.49 -0.83
N LEU A 75 -17.74 -10.68 -1.72
CA LEU A 75 -16.45 -9.98 -1.70
C LEU A 75 -16.70 -8.57 -2.28
N SER A 76 -17.35 -7.70 -1.51
CA SER A 76 -17.42 -6.28 -1.82
C SER A 76 -16.18 -5.58 -1.27
N VAL A 77 -15.29 -5.14 -2.15
CA VAL A 77 -14.16 -4.24 -1.81
C VAL A 77 -14.73 -2.83 -1.59
N THR A 78 -15.53 -2.67 -0.54
CA THR A 78 -16.01 -1.38 -0.06
C THR A 78 -15.15 -0.98 1.12
N SER A 79 -14.19 -0.07 0.92
CA SER A 79 -13.54 0.81 1.93
C SER A 79 -13.07 0.22 3.28
N ARG A 80 -13.22 -1.09 3.51
CA ARG A 80 -12.77 -1.85 4.67
C ARG A 80 -11.27 -2.03 4.64
N GLY A 81 -10.61 -1.81 3.50
CA GLY A 81 -9.15 -1.81 3.39
C GLY A 81 -8.51 -0.67 4.21
N LEU A 82 -9.18 0.48 4.35
CA LEU A 82 -8.69 1.57 5.19
C LEU A 82 -9.05 1.37 6.67
N GLU A 83 -10.18 0.71 6.97
CA GLU A 83 -10.56 0.34 8.34
C GLU A 83 -9.79 -0.88 8.88
N LEU A 84 -9.28 -1.79 8.04
CA LEU A 84 -8.43 -2.91 8.47
C LEU A 84 -7.02 -2.47 8.88
N LEU A 85 -6.59 -1.29 8.41
CA LEU A 85 -5.33 -0.66 8.82
C LEU A 85 -5.49 0.12 10.14
N VAL A 86 -6.73 0.35 10.58
CA VAL A 86 -7.03 0.92 11.89
C VAL A 86 -6.97 -0.22 12.92
N LEU A 87 -5.77 -0.41 13.46
CA LEU A 87 -5.44 -1.30 14.58
C LEU A 87 -5.42 -2.80 14.24
N LYS A 88 -4.45 -3.23 13.43
CA LYS A 88 -3.82 -4.54 13.67
C LYS A 88 -3.15 -4.44 15.04
N GLY A 89 -3.94 -4.63 16.10
CA GLY A 89 -3.48 -4.54 17.47
C GLY A 89 -2.26 -5.45 17.62
N LYS A 90 -1.20 -4.95 18.26
CA LYS A 90 -0.05 -5.78 18.64
C LYS A 90 -0.58 -7.08 19.22
N ALA A 91 -0.12 -8.21 18.68
CA ALA A 91 -0.62 -9.54 19.06
C ALA A 91 -0.73 -9.64 20.59
N SER A 92 -1.88 -10.13 21.08
CA SER A 92 -2.10 -10.30 22.51
C SER A 92 -0.98 -11.17 23.10
N PRO A 93 -0.63 -11.01 24.38
CA PRO A 93 0.43 -11.80 24.99
C PRO A 93 0.19 -13.31 24.88
N GLU A 94 -1.08 -13.73 24.85
CA GLU A 94 -1.48 -15.13 24.63
C GLU A 94 -1.15 -15.60 23.21
N VAL A 95 -1.48 -14.81 22.18
CA VAL A 95 -1.17 -15.13 20.78
C VAL A 95 0.34 -15.22 20.54
N LYS A 96 1.12 -14.36 21.20
CA LYS A 96 2.60 -14.43 21.14
C LYS A 96 3.14 -15.70 21.79
N LEU A 97 2.52 -16.16 22.88
CA LEU A 97 2.89 -17.41 23.54
C LEU A 97 2.57 -18.61 22.65
N GLU A 98 1.41 -18.60 21.97
CA GLU A 98 1.05 -19.63 20.99
C GLU A 98 2.01 -19.67 19.81
N ALA A 99 2.38 -18.50 19.26
CA ALA A 99 3.37 -18.41 18.17
C ALA A 99 4.74 -18.98 18.59
N ARG A 100 5.18 -18.68 19.82
CA ARG A 100 6.41 -19.24 20.38
C ARG A 100 6.33 -20.76 20.59
N ALA A 101 5.20 -21.26 21.08
CA ALA A 101 4.98 -22.69 21.25
C ALA A 101 5.02 -23.42 19.90
N ALA A 102 4.37 -22.85 18.88
CA ALA A 102 4.39 -23.36 17.51
C ALA A 102 5.81 -23.38 16.92
N LEU A 103 6.61 -22.32 17.13
CA LEU A 103 8.00 -22.29 16.69
C LEU A 103 8.82 -23.41 17.33
N ASN A 104 8.70 -23.60 18.65
CA ASN A 104 9.42 -24.68 19.35
C ASN A 104 9.03 -26.06 18.79
N GLN A 105 7.74 -26.25 18.49
CA GLN A 105 7.27 -27.49 17.87
C GLN A 105 7.81 -27.65 16.44
N ALA A 106 7.89 -26.56 15.67
CA ALA A 106 8.47 -26.58 14.32
C ALA A 106 9.95 -27.01 14.35
N LEU A 107 10.73 -26.45 15.28
CA LEU A 107 12.13 -26.81 15.48
C LEU A 107 12.32 -28.28 15.89
N GLU A 108 11.44 -28.79 16.76
CA GLU A 108 11.48 -30.20 17.14
C GLU A 108 11.10 -31.12 15.96
N MET A 109 10.10 -30.76 15.17
CA MET A 109 9.75 -31.50 13.96
C MET A 109 10.87 -31.46 12.91
N LYS A 110 11.58 -30.33 12.80
CA LYS A 110 12.79 -30.19 11.97
C LYS A 110 13.87 -31.18 12.45
N ARG A 111 14.14 -31.21 13.76
CA ARG A 111 15.12 -32.14 14.38
C ARG A 111 14.76 -33.61 14.15
N GLN A 112 13.46 -33.94 14.15
CA GLN A 112 12.95 -35.28 13.84
C GLN A 112 12.94 -35.62 12.34
N GLY A 113 13.34 -34.70 11.46
CA GLY A 113 13.32 -34.89 10.00
C GLY A 113 11.92 -34.84 9.37
N LYS A 114 10.88 -34.44 10.11
CA LYS A 114 9.49 -34.35 9.62
C LYS A 114 9.25 -33.00 8.94
N ARG A 115 9.85 -32.81 7.75
CA ARG A 115 9.92 -31.50 7.07
C ARG A 115 8.56 -30.87 6.76
N GLU A 116 7.60 -31.62 6.23
CA GLU A 116 6.28 -31.07 5.87
C GLU A 116 5.51 -30.58 7.09
N LYS A 117 5.67 -31.28 8.23
CA LYS A 117 5.06 -30.86 9.50
C LYS A 117 5.76 -29.63 10.06
N ALA A 118 7.09 -29.58 10.01
CA ALA A 118 7.86 -28.41 10.43
C ALA A 118 7.45 -27.17 9.61
N HIS A 119 7.37 -27.29 8.28
CA HIS A 119 6.94 -26.21 7.39
C HIS A 119 5.54 -25.68 7.76
N LYS A 120 4.55 -26.56 7.96
CA LYS A 120 3.20 -26.15 8.39
C LYS A 120 3.20 -25.44 9.75
N LEU A 121 4.05 -25.87 10.68
CA LEU A 121 4.17 -25.24 12.00
C LEU A 121 4.86 -23.87 11.92
N PHE A 122 5.87 -23.70 11.06
CA PHE A 122 6.47 -22.39 10.79
C PHE A 122 5.44 -21.41 10.21
N LEU A 123 4.66 -21.83 9.20
CA LEU A 123 3.58 -21.02 8.65
C LEU A 123 2.52 -20.68 9.70
N TYR A 124 2.19 -21.62 10.58
CA TYR A 124 1.25 -21.40 11.68
C TYR A 124 1.79 -20.37 12.69
N ALA A 125 3.07 -20.47 13.09
CA ALA A 125 3.70 -19.49 13.97
C ALA A 125 3.64 -18.07 13.39
N LEU A 126 3.94 -17.92 12.10
CA LEU A 126 3.89 -16.63 11.38
C LEU A 126 2.46 -16.16 11.10
N LYS A 127 1.48 -17.07 11.06
CA LYS A 127 0.06 -16.70 10.98
C LYS A 127 -0.43 -16.09 12.30
N MET A 128 0.05 -16.63 13.43
CA MET A 128 -0.29 -16.13 14.77
C MET A 128 0.40 -14.81 15.08
N ASP A 129 1.72 -14.75 14.86
CA ASP A 129 2.49 -13.52 14.97
C ASP A 129 3.32 -13.27 13.69
N PRO A 130 2.78 -12.48 12.75
CA PRO A 130 3.47 -12.15 11.50
C PRO A 130 4.78 -11.39 11.67
N ASP A 131 4.97 -10.77 12.84
CA ASP A 131 6.12 -9.92 13.16
C ASP A 131 7.12 -10.65 14.08
N TYR A 132 6.97 -11.96 14.26
CA TYR A 132 7.84 -12.76 15.12
C TYR A 132 9.21 -13.03 14.47
N VAL A 133 10.17 -12.18 14.83
CA VAL A 133 11.54 -12.16 14.27
C VAL A 133 12.26 -13.50 14.37
N ASP A 134 12.17 -14.21 15.52
CA ASP A 134 12.85 -15.50 15.67
C ASP A 134 12.24 -16.57 14.75
N ALA A 135 10.91 -16.60 14.62
CA ALA A 135 10.24 -17.53 13.70
C ALA A 135 10.59 -17.22 12.24
N LEU A 136 10.70 -15.94 11.86
CA LEU A 136 11.14 -15.56 10.52
C LEU A 136 12.57 -16.04 10.24
N ASN A 137 13.50 -15.85 11.19
CA ASN A 137 14.88 -16.30 11.05
C ASN A 137 14.99 -17.82 10.97
N GLU A 138 14.36 -18.56 11.89
CA GLU A 138 14.42 -20.01 11.90
C GLU A 138 13.74 -20.64 10.69
N PHE A 139 12.65 -20.03 10.20
CA PHE A 139 12.02 -20.46 8.96
C PHE A 139 12.88 -20.15 7.73
N GLY A 140 13.62 -19.04 7.74
CA GLY A 140 14.62 -18.74 6.73
C GLY A 140 15.70 -19.82 6.67
N ILE A 141 16.27 -20.20 7.82
CA ILE A 141 17.29 -21.26 7.91
C ILE A 141 16.72 -22.59 7.40
N PHE A 142 15.50 -22.93 7.79
CA PHE A 142 14.79 -24.11 7.30
C PHE A 142 14.60 -24.08 5.77
N SER A 143 14.28 -22.94 5.19
CA SER A 143 14.09 -22.78 3.73
C SER A 143 15.41 -22.95 2.96
N GLU A 144 16.54 -22.52 3.54
CA GLU A 144 17.85 -22.76 2.96
C GLU A 144 18.25 -24.24 2.94
N GLU A 145 17.86 -25.01 3.97
CA GLU A 145 18.04 -26.47 3.99
C GLU A 145 17.27 -27.18 2.86
N ASP A 146 16.16 -26.58 2.40
CA ASP A 146 15.36 -27.03 1.27
C ASP A 146 15.81 -26.41 -0.07
N LYS A 147 16.91 -25.65 -0.08
CA LYS A 147 17.48 -24.92 -1.23
C LYS A 147 16.59 -23.81 -1.79
N ASP A 148 15.60 -23.35 -1.04
CA ASP A 148 14.79 -22.18 -1.38
C ASP A 148 15.43 -20.90 -0.82
N ILE A 149 16.46 -20.44 -1.52
CA ILE A 149 17.27 -19.27 -1.13
C ILE A 149 16.45 -17.97 -1.24
N LEU A 150 15.54 -17.88 -2.21
CA LEU A 150 14.70 -16.69 -2.43
C LEU A 150 13.71 -16.51 -1.27
N GLN A 151 13.03 -17.59 -0.87
CA GLN A 151 12.15 -17.58 0.30
C GLN A 151 12.92 -17.22 1.58
N ALA A 152 14.12 -17.78 1.76
CA ALA A 152 14.96 -17.50 2.92
C ALA A 152 15.35 -16.01 3.01
N ASP A 153 15.84 -15.43 1.91
CA ASP A 153 16.21 -14.01 1.88
C ASP A 153 15.01 -13.09 2.13
N TYR A 154 13.85 -13.42 1.57
CA TYR A 154 12.60 -12.72 1.86
C TYR A 154 12.28 -12.72 3.37
N LEU A 155 12.42 -13.87 4.04
CA LEU A 155 12.15 -14.00 5.47
C LEU A 155 13.16 -13.21 6.31
N TYR A 156 14.45 -13.25 5.98
CA TYR A 156 15.48 -12.45 6.66
C TYR A 156 15.27 -10.95 6.45
N SER A 157 14.96 -10.55 5.21
CA SER A 157 14.63 -9.16 4.87
C SER A 157 13.41 -8.69 5.69
N LYS A 158 12.35 -9.50 5.77
CA LYS A 158 11.19 -9.21 6.62
C LYS A 158 11.57 -9.11 8.10
N ALA A 159 12.38 -10.02 8.62
CA ALA A 159 12.87 -9.98 10.01
C ALA A 159 13.60 -8.65 10.31
N LEU A 160 14.43 -8.17 9.38
CA LEU A 160 15.16 -6.91 9.51
C LEU A 160 14.29 -5.66 9.37
N THR A 161 13.19 -5.71 8.62
CA THR A 161 12.22 -4.59 8.61
C THR A 161 11.56 -4.38 9.97
N ILE A 162 11.41 -5.45 10.76
CA ILE A 162 10.83 -5.41 12.11
C ILE A 162 11.91 -5.11 13.15
N SER A 163 13.07 -5.77 13.05
CA SER A 163 14.21 -5.60 13.95
C SER A 163 15.50 -5.38 13.16
N PRO A 164 15.84 -4.12 12.83
CA PRO A 164 17.01 -3.80 11.99
C PRO A 164 18.36 -4.23 12.58
N HIS A 165 18.44 -4.39 13.89
CA HIS A 165 19.67 -4.74 14.62
C HIS A 165 19.75 -6.22 14.99
N ASN A 166 18.90 -7.08 14.41
CA ASN A 166 18.98 -8.52 14.68
C ASN A 166 20.22 -9.14 14.01
N GLU A 167 21.22 -9.50 14.83
CA GLU A 167 22.51 -10.02 14.36
C GLU A 167 22.39 -11.29 13.51
N LYS A 168 21.51 -12.23 13.92
CA LYS A 168 21.29 -13.49 13.18
C LYS A 168 20.72 -13.22 11.79
N ALA A 169 19.71 -12.35 11.70
CA ALA A 169 19.07 -11.98 10.44
C ALA A 169 20.06 -11.24 9.52
N LEU A 170 20.86 -10.32 10.08
CA LEU A 170 21.90 -9.58 9.34
C LEU A 170 22.95 -10.53 8.77
N SER A 171 23.46 -11.46 9.58
CA SER A 171 24.48 -12.43 9.16
C SER A 171 23.94 -13.36 8.07
N ASN A 172 22.74 -13.92 8.27
CA ASN A 172 22.13 -14.81 7.28
C ASN A 172 21.82 -14.07 5.96
N ARG A 173 21.25 -12.86 6.03
CA ARG A 173 20.98 -12.05 4.83
C ARG A 173 22.26 -11.66 4.12
N GLY A 174 23.32 -11.31 4.84
CA GLY A 174 24.62 -11.01 4.24
C GLY A 174 25.18 -12.18 3.41
N ARG A 175 24.86 -13.41 3.79
CA ARG A 175 25.22 -14.62 3.05
C ARG A 175 24.27 -14.92 1.87
N THR A 176 22.96 -14.69 2.02
CA THR A 176 21.98 -14.99 0.96
C THR A 176 21.88 -13.91 -0.12
N LEU A 177 22.07 -12.64 0.24
CA LEU A 177 21.91 -11.50 -0.65
C LEU A 177 22.68 -11.62 -1.98
N PRO A 178 24.01 -11.90 -2.01
CA PRO A 178 24.73 -12.01 -3.27
C PRO A 178 24.23 -13.20 -4.13
N LEU A 179 23.74 -14.27 -3.50
CA LEU A 179 23.18 -15.42 -4.21
C LEU A 179 21.84 -15.07 -4.86
N VAL A 180 20.98 -14.34 -4.14
CA VAL A 180 19.69 -13.88 -4.67
C VAL A 180 19.90 -12.90 -5.82
N GLU A 181 20.83 -11.95 -5.68
CA GLU A 181 21.17 -11.01 -6.77
C GLU A 181 21.62 -11.74 -8.04
N GLU A 182 22.46 -12.78 -7.91
CA GLU A 182 22.89 -13.60 -9.04
C GLU A 182 21.72 -14.40 -9.65
N ILE A 183 20.86 -14.99 -8.82
CA ILE A 183 19.67 -15.72 -9.25
C ILE A 183 18.74 -14.79 -10.05
N ASP A 184 18.46 -13.60 -9.53
CA ASP A 184 17.59 -12.62 -10.17
C ASP A 184 18.17 -12.12 -11.49
N GLN A 185 19.47 -11.79 -11.54
CA GLN A 185 20.16 -11.42 -12.78
C GLN A 185 20.11 -12.52 -13.83
N ARG A 186 20.26 -13.78 -13.41
CA ARG A 186 20.14 -14.94 -14.30
C ARG A 186 18.72 -15.09 -14.83
N TYR A 187 17.71 -14.87 -14.00
CA TYR A 187 16.32 -14.88 -14.45
C TYR A 187 16.02 -13.75 -15.45
N PHE A 188 16.52 -12.53 -15.22
CA PHE A 188 16.41 -11.45 -16.19
C PHE A 188 17.08 -11.81 -17.52
N SER A 189 18.27 -12.40 -17.49
CA SER A 189 18.97 -12.85 -18.70
C SER A 189 18.17 -13.91 -19.49
N ILE A 190 17.46 -14.80 -18.80
CA ILE A 190 16.55 -15.77 -19.42
C ILE A 190 15.37 -15.07 -20.09
N ILE A 191 14.77 -14.07 -19.42
CA ILE A 191 13.68 -13.27 -19.97
C ILE A 191 14.15 -12.52 -21.21
N ASP A 192 15.31 -11.85 -21.15
CA ASP A 192 15.88 -11.12 -22.28
C ASP A 192 16.14 -12.03 -23.48
N SER A 193 16.65 -13.25 -23.24
CA SER A 193 16.82 -14.25 -24.29
C SER A 193 15.49 -14.64 -24.94
N LYS A 194 14.42 -14.82 -24.15
CA LYS A 194 13.08 -15.11 -24.67
C LYS A 194 12.50 -13.93 -25.44
N VAL A 195 12.64 -12.70 -24.93
CA VAL A 195 12.20 -11.48 -25.61
C VAL A 195 12.92 -11.35 -26.96
N LYS A 196 14.24 -11.56 -27.00
CA LYS A 196 15.02 -11.52 -28.25
C LYS A 196 14.51 -12.53 -29.28
N LYS A 197 14.13 -13.74 -28.85
CA LYS A 197 13.53 -14.76 -29.74
C LYS A 197 12.19 -14.29 -30.31
N VAL A 198 11.34 -13.67 -29.50
CA VAL A 198 10.05 -13.11 -29.96
C VAL A 198 10.28 -11.95 -30.93
N MET A 199 11.22 -11.05 -30.63
CA MET A 199 11.56 -9.91 -31.49
C MET A 199 12.18 -10.33 -32.83
N ALA A 200 12.81 -11.51 -32.89
CA ALA A 200 13.36 -12.07 -34.13
C ALA A 200 12.27 -12.64 -35.07
N ILE A 201 11.03 -12.83 -34.60
CA ILE A 201 9.93 -13.33 -35.43
C ILE A 201 9.57 -12.22 -36.45
N PRO A 202 9.46 -12.55 -37.75
CA PRO A 202 9.08 -11.57 -38.77
C PRO A 202 7.73 -10.91 -38.46
N LYS A 203 7.67 -9.57 -38.53
CA LYS A 203 6.46 -8.78 -38.25
C LYS A 203 5.25 -9.15 -39.13
N GLY A 204 5.50 -9.69 -40.33
CA GLY A 204 4.46 -10.16 -41.26
C GLY A 204 3.91 -11.56 -40.96
N ASN A 205 4.41 -12.25 -39.93
CA ASN A 205 3.96 -13.59 -39.57
C ASN A 205 2.47 -13.57 -39.14
N SER A 206 1.62 -14.32 -39.86
CA SER A 206 0.17 -14.38 -39.60
C SER A 206 -0.18 -14.99 -38.24
N ALA A 207 0.60 -15.97 -37.77
CA ALA A 207 0.41 -16.58 -36.46
C ALA A 207 0.75 -15.58 -35.34
N LEU A 208 1.83 -14.80 -35.50
CA LEU A 208 2.17 -13.75 -34.53
C LEU A 208 1.07 -12.69 -34.46
N ARG A 209 0.56 -12.24 -35.62
CA ARG A 209 -0.58 -11.30 -35.67
C ARG A 209 -1.80 -11.83 -34.94
N ARG A 210 -2.18 -13.09 -35.20
CA ARG A 210 -3.30 -13.75 -34.52
C ARG A 210 -3.08 -13.81 -33.01
N VAL A 211 -1.91 -14.22 -32.55
CA VAL A 211 -1.60 -14.30 -31.10
C VAL A 211 -1.65 -12.92 -30.46
N MET A 212 -1.14 -11.89 -31.12
CA MET A 212 -1.20 -10.51 -30.62
C MET A 212 -2.65 -10.00 -30.51
N GLU A 213 -3.49 -10.29 -31.51
CA GLU A 213 -4.92 -9.94 -31.50
C GLU A 213 -5.67 -10.65 -30.37
N GLU A 214 -5.43 -11.94 -30.16
CA GLU A 214 -6.02 -12.68 -29.03
C GLU A 214 -5.52 -12.16 -27.67
N SER A 215 -4.21 -11.91 -27.55
CA SER A 215 -3.59 -11.44 -26.31
C SER A 215 -4.12 -10.07 -25.88
N TYR A 216 -4.53 -9.23 -26.85
CA TYR A 216 -5.18 -7.95 -26.58
C TYR A 216 -6.48 -8.11 -25.78
N TYR A 217 -7.38 -8.99 -26.24
CA TYR A 217 -8.63 -9.27 -25.54
C TYR A 217 -8.40 -9.96 -24.19
N HIS A 218 -7.46 -10.89 -24.13
CA HIS A 218 -7.07 -11.54 -22.88
C HIS A 218 -6.56 -10.54 -21.84
N HIS A 219 -5.76 -9.55 -22.25
CA HIS A 219 -5.28 -8.52 -21.36
C HIS A 219 -6.43 -7.69 -20.76
N ILE A 220 -7.37 -7.24 -21.60
CA ILE A 220 -8.56 -6.51 -21.13
C ILE A 220 -9.39 -7.38 -20.17
N TYR A 221 -9.62 -8.65 -20.52
CA TYR A 221 -10.35 -9.58 -19.66
C TYR A 221 -9.70 -9.71 -18.28
N HIS A 222 -8.40 -9.99 -18.22
CA HIS A 222 -7.73 -10.20 -16.94
C HIS A 222 -7.65 -8.93 -16.09
N THR A 223 -7.42 -7.76 -16.69
CA THR A 223 -7.30 -6.51 -15.91
C THR A 223 -8.64 -6.12 -15.27
N VAL A 224 -9.76 -6.19 -16.01
CA VAL A 224 -11.08 -5.86 -15.44
C VAL A 224 -11.59 -6.96 -14.50
N ALA A 225 -11.27 -8.24 -14.77
CA ALA A 225 -11.68 -9.33 -13.90
C ALA A 225 -11.01 -9.28 -12.52
N ILE A 226 -9.77 -8.81 -12.42
CA ILE A 226 -9.09 -8.58 -11.13
C ILE A 226 -9.83 -7.54 -10.29
N GLU A 227 -10.45 -6.55 -10.92
CA GLU A 227 -11.27 -5.51 -10.27
C GLU A 227 -12.68 -6.01 -9.91
N GLY A 228 -13.03 -7.25 -10.30
CA GLY A 228 -14.30 -7.90 -9.96
C GLY A 228 -15.34 -7.89 -11.08
N ASN A 229 -14.98 -7.47 -12.30
CA ASN A 229 -15.87 -7.50 -13.45
C ASN A 229 -16.23 -8.96 -13.83
N THR A 230 -17.52 -9.21 -14.10
CA THR A 230 -18.06 -10.56 -14.35
C THR A 230 -18.18 -10.93 -15.82
N LEU A 231 -17.75 -10.07 -16.75
CA LEU A 231 -17.82 -10.33 -18.18
C LEU A 231 -16.83 -11.43 -18.59
N THR A 232 -17.30 -12.33 -19.45
CA THR A 232 -16.46 -13.38 -20.05
C THR A 232 -15.64 -12.82 -21.21
N LEU A 233 -14.58 -13.54 -21.60
CA LEU A 233 -13.75 -13.17 -22.74
C LEU A 233 -14.54 -13.03 -24.05
N SER A 234 -15.52 -13.91 -24.29
CA SER A 234 -16.38 -13.87 -25.48
C SER A 234 -17.31 -12.67 -25.48
N GLU A 235 -17.86 -12.30 -24.33
CA GLU A 235 -18.69 -11.09 -24.16
C GLU A 235 -17.86 -9.82 -24.37
N ILE A 236 -16.64 -9.76 -23.81
CA ILE A 236 -15.70 -8.65 -24.01
C ILE A 236 -15.37 -8.48 -25.50
N ARG A 237 -15.05 -9.57 -26.19
CA ARG A 237 -14.82 -9.55 -27.62
C ARG A 237 -16.03 -9.02 -28.38
N HIS A 238 -17.23 -9.54 -28.07
CA HIS A 238 -18.47 -9.09 -28.68
C HIS A 238 -18.69 -7.58 -28.51
N ILE A 239 -18.48 -7.04 -27.30
CA ILE A 239 -18.63 -5.61 -26.99
C ILE A 239 -17.64 -4.78 -27.81
N ILE A 240 -16.37 -5.18 -27.88
CA ILE A 240 -15.33 -4.39 -28.57
C ILE A 240 -15.50 -4.44 -30.10
N GLU A 241 -15.81 -5.62 -30.66
CA GLU A 241 -15.92 -5.82 -32.10
C GLU A 241 -17.23 -5.24 -32.66
N THR A 242 -18.35 -5.50 -32.00
CA THR A 242 -19.68 -5.11 -32.52
C THR A 242 -20.18 -3.77 -31.99
N ARG A 243 -19.68 -3.32 -30.83
CA ARG A 243 -20.19 -2.16 -30.07
C ARG A 243 -21.64 -2.29 -29.61
N TYR A 244 -22.21 -3.50 -29.65
CA TYR A 244 -23.51 -3.80 -29.06
C TYR A 244 -23.36 -4.23 -27.60
N ALA A 245 -24.38 -3.91 -26.80
CA ALA A 245 -24.43 -4.27 -25.40
C ALA A 245 -24.79 -5.75 -25.21
N VAL A 246 -24.20 -6.38 -24.19
CA VAL A 246 -24.52 -7.75 -23.79
C VAL A 246 -25.76 -7.73 -22.88
N PRO A 247 -26.81 -8.50 -23.19
CA PRO A 247 -28.03 -8.52 -22.38
C PRO A 247 -27.78 -9.19 -21.02
N GLY A 248 -28.40 -8.66 -19.98
CA GLY A 248 -28.32 -9.22 -18.62
C GLY A 248 -27.01 -8.94 -17.87
N LYS A 249 -26.14 -8.09 -18.42
CA LYS A 249 -24.89 -7.64 -17.80
C LYS A 249 -24.95 -6.15 -17.45
N SER A 250 -24.18 -5.73 -16.45
CA SER A 250 -24.15 -4.32 -16.02
C SER A 250 -23.59 -3.43 -17.13
N LEU A 251 -24.18 -2.26 -17.34
CA LEU A 251 -23.61 -1.26 -18.26
C LEU A 251 -22.29 -0.68 -17.73
N ALA A 252 -22.10 -0.64 -16.41
CA ALA A 252 -20.85 -0.18 -15.81
C ALA A 252 -19.69 -1.12 -16.19
N GLU A 253 -19.90 -2.44 -16.04
CA GLU A 253 -18.92 -3.46 -16.42
C GLU A 253 -18.55 -3.39 -17.91
N GLN A 254 -19.54 -3.11 -18.77
CA GLN A 254 -19.32 -2.96 -20.21
C GLN A 254 -18.57 -1.67 -20.55
N ASN A 255 -18.84 -0.58 -19.82
CA ASN A 255 -18.14 0.69 -19.98
C ASN A 255 -16.69 0.62 -19.49
N GLU A 256 -16.38 -0.15 -18.44
CA GLU A 256 -15.00 -0.42 -18.01
C GLU A 256 -14.19 -1.08 -19.13
N VAL A 257 -14.77 -2.09 -19.80
CA VAL A 257 -14.14 -2.76 -20.94
C VAL A 257 -13.88 -1.80 -22.10
N LEU A 258 -14.84 -0.92 -22.41
CA LEU A 258 -14.69 0.10 -23.45
C LEU A 258 -13.64 1.16 -23.08
N GLY A 259 -13.59 1.57 -21.81
CA GLY A 259 -12.59 2.48 -21.25
C GLY A 259 -11.19 1.89 -21.37
N MET A 260 -11.00 0.65 -20.94
CA MET A 260 -9.73 -0.08 -21.09
C MET A 260 -9.30 -0.22 -22.55
N HIS A 261 -10.23 -0.54 -23.45
CA HIS A 261 -9.96 -0.59 -24.88
C HIS A 261 -9.47 0.77 -25.42
N ALA A 262 -10.11 1.87 -25.02
CA ALA A 262 -9.73 3.23 -25.42
C ALA A 262 -8.36 3.63 -24.86
N ALA A 263 -8.10 3.35 -23.57
CA ALA A 263 -6.82 3.61 -22.91
C ALA A 263 -5.67 2.86 -23.60
N LEU A 264 -5.82 1.56 -23.88
CA LEU A 264 -4.80 0.78 -24.59
C LEU A 264 -4.57 1.28 -26.01
N LYS A 265 -5.63 1.72 -26.70
CA LYS A 265 -5.50 2.32 -28.03
C LYS A 265 -4.72 3.63 -27.99
N PHE A 266 -4.98 4.47 -26.99
CA PHE A 266 -4.22 5.71 -26.75
C PHE A 266 -2.75 5.41 -26.47
N VAL A 267 -2.44 4.46 -25.58
CA VAL A 267 -1.06 4.05 -25.28
C VAL A 267 -0.34 3.59 -26.54
N ASN A 268 -0.93 2.66 -27.30
CA ASN A 268 -0.30 2.07 -28.49
C ASN A 268 -0.11 3.08 -29.64
N THR A 269 -1.02 4.04 -29.79
CA THR A 269 -1.00 5.00 -30.91
C THR A 269 -0.17 6.24 -30.58
N THR A 270 -0.29 6.75 -29.36
CA THR A 270 0.29 8.05 -28.96
C THR A 270 1.59 7.88 -28.18
N LEU A 271 1.61 6.98 -27.19
CA LEU A 271 2.71 6.94 -26.21
C LEU A 271 3.86 6.02 -26.63
N VAL A 272 3.58 4.86 -27.23
CA VAL A 272 4.62 3.88 -27.60
C VAL A 272 5.62 4.43 -28.61
N SER A 273 5.17 5.26 -29.57
CA SER A 273 6.04 5.86 -30.59
C SER A 273 6.63 7.21 -30.20
N ARG A 274 6.19 7.81 -29.08
CA ARG A 274 6.64 9.15 -28.68
C ARG A 274 8.00 9.06 -28.00
N ILE A 275 8.94 9.87 -28.50
CA ILE A 275 10.27 10.03 -27.91
C ILE A 275 10.19 11.07 -26.80
N GLY A 276 10.78 10.78 -25.63
CA GLY A 276 10.87 11.71 -24.52
C GLY A 276 10.47 11.08 -23.19
N SER A 277 10.33 11.91 -22.15
CA SER A 277 9.89 11.46 -20.84
C SER A 277 8.37 11.22 -20.81
N VAL A 278 7.95 10.32 -19.92
CA VAL A 278 6.55 10.20 -19.52
C VAL A 278 6.23 11.35 -18.55
N THR A 279 5.12 12.04 -18.78
CA THR A 279 4.64 13.17 -17.99
C THR A 279 3.44 12.77 -17.14
N SER A 280 3.14 13.56 -16.10
CA SER A 280 1.92 13.34 -15.30
C SER A 280 0.64 13.48 -16.12
N ARG A 281 0.67 14.29 -17.18
CA ARG A 281 -0.47 14.48 -18.09
C ARG A 281 -0.80 13.20 -18.87
N ASP A 282 0.22 12.43 -19.23
CA ASP A 282 0.01 11.14 -19.91
C ASP A 282 -0.71 10.13 -19.03
N ILE A 283 -0.44 10.15 -17.72
CA ILE A 283 -1.12 9.29 -16.75
C ILE A 283 -2.58 9.73 -16.59
N LEU A 284 -2.84 11.04 -16.56
CA LEU A 284 -4.19 11.59 -16.52
C LEU A 284 -4.99 11.30 -17.79
N ASP A 285 -4.34 11.25 -18.95
CA ASP A 285 -5.00 10.92 -20.22
C ASP A 285 -5.27 9.40 -20.37
N ILE A 286 -4.49 8.56 -19.67
CA ILE A 286 -4.74 7.10 -19.58
C ILE A 286 -5.93 6.79 -18.66
N HIS A 287 -6.06 7.53 -17.55
CA HIS A 287 -7.06 7.32 -16.50
C HIS A 287 -8.42 7.94 -16.87
#